data_AF-A0A1C3EAD3-F1
#
_entry.id   AF-A0A1C3EAD3-F1
#
_cell.length_a   1.000
_cell.length_b   1.000
_cell.length_c   1.000
_cell.angle_alpha   90.00
_cell.angle_beta   90.00
_cell.angle_gamma   90.00
#
_symmetry.space_group_name_H-M   'P 1'
#
loop_
_entity.id
_entity.type
_entity.pdbx_description
1 polymer ?
#
loop_
_entity_poly.entity_id
_entity_poly.type
_entity_poly.pdbx_seq_one_letter_code
_entity_poly.pdbx_strand_id
1 'polypeptide(L)'
;MQSLSTGLFWFAAALCVLFLAPVPMAGAQEVSSFPLTLAREKNWLIIQSPRLPRGEIRINYLEAYCRPGSTTADWHETTIGHKTELVSLSDDRQTMRLRCTVNDGVVVDHEIVASDGEVSFQIKATNPTKVASAATWAQPCIRLGDFTGFANEGGDLDDYLPQCFIFLDGKLTRLSEVRPWAKEARYTPGQVWCPPGVSRKDVNPRPLSPLVPSHGLIGCFSHDEELLFAVAFEPYQELFQGVARCLHSDFRIGGLAPGESQSIRGKIYLGSNDMQRLLKRYERDFPEHIKNATK
;
A
#
# COMPACT_ATOMS: atom_id res chain seq x y z
N MET A 1 70.84 56.24 36.16
CA MET A 1 69.50 56.44 35.59
C MET A 1 69.11 55.15 34.87
N GLN A 2 67.99 54.57 35.31
CA GLN A 2 67.11 53.55 34.71
C GLN A 2 67.60 52.93 33.38
N SER A 3 67.91 51.63 33.35
CA SER A 3 66.96 50.50 33.16
C SER A 3 67.07 49.97 31.74
N LEU A 4 67.41 48.69 31.57
CA LEU A 4 66.57 47.68 30.89
C LEU A 4 67.38 46.42 30.60
N SER A 5 66.98 45.37 31.28
CA SER A 5 67.23 43.95 31.02
C SER A 5 66.45 43.46 29.81
N THR A 6 67.03 42.59 28.98
CA THR A 6 66.34 41.51 28.25
C THR A 6 67.41 40.48 27.86
N GLY A 7 67.33 39.19 28.17
CA GLY A 7 66.16 38.36 28.46
C GLY A 7 66.03 37.32 27.34
N LEU A 8 66.83 36.26 27.44
CA LEU A 8 66.86 35.09 26.56
C LEU A 8 65.49 34.37 26.63
N PHE A 9 64.72 34.35 25.54
CA PHE A 9 63.49 33.56 25.45
C PHE A 9 63.70 32.36 24.52
N TRP A 10 63.72 31.18 25.12
CA TRP A 10 63.57 29.89 24.45
C TRP A 10 62.12 29.74 23.97
N PHE A 11 61.93 29.48 22.68
CA PHE A 11 60.65 29.02 22.14
C PHE A 11 60.51 27.52 22.42
N ALA A 12 59.67 27.15 23.39
CA ALA A 12 59.15 25.78 23.52
C ALA A 12 57.86 25.69 22.71
N ALA A 13 57.91 25.00 21.57
CA ALA A 13 56.72 24.65 20.79
C ALA A 13 55.99 23.49 21.49
N ALA A 14 54.88 23.78 22.18
CA ALA A 14 53.97 22.76 22.69
C ALA A 14 53.09 22.24 21.55
N LEU A 15 53.39 21.04 21.07
CA LEU A 15 52.57 20.31 20.12
C LEU A 15 51.33 19.75 20.86
N CYS A 16 50.23 20.49 20.85
CA CYS A 16 48.93 19.99 21.32
C CYS A 16 48.41 18.95 20.32
N VAL A 17 48.73 17.68 20.55
CA VAL A 17 48.03 16.55 19.92
C VAL A 17 46.66 16.45 20.58
N LEU A 18 45.66 17.10 19.98
CA LEU A 18 44.25 16.88 20.29
C LEU A 18 43.90 15.45 19.89
N PHE A 19 43.82 14.54 20.86
CA PHE A 19 43.14 13.27 20.69
C PHE A 19 41.66 13.57 20.41
N LEU A 20 41.28 13.54 19.13
CA LEU A 20 39.90 13.41 18.71
C LEU A 20 39.41 12.05 19.21
N ALA A 21 38.82 12.03 20.40
CA ALA A 21 38.03 10.89 20.83
C ALA A 21 36.93 10.69 19.78
N PRO A 22 36.76 9.47 19.22
CA PRO A 22 35.64 9.21 18.35
C PRO A 22 34.37 9.51 19.13
N VAL A 23 33.64 10.53 18.70
CA VAL A 23 32.25 10.73 19.14
C VAL A 23 31.55 9.43 18.80
N PRO A 24 30.96 8.71 19.77
CA PRO A 24 30.14 7.57 19.43
C PRO A 24 29.05 8.12 18.53
N MET A 25 29.05 7.73 17.25
CA MET A 25 27.85 7.89 16.45
C MET A 25 26.79 7.17 17.26
N ALA A 26 25.83 7.92 17.78
CA ALA A 26 24.64 7.35 18.37
C ALA A 26 24.12 6.36 17.33
N GLY A 27 24.28 5.07 17.64
CA GLY A 27 23.78 4.01 16.79
C GLY A 27 22.33 4.32 16.52
N ALA A 28 21.93 4.28 15.25
CA ALA A 28 20.54 4.32 14.87
C ALA A 28 19.79 3.41 15.85
N GLN A 29 18.83 3.98 16.59
CA GLN A 29 18.06 3.20 17.54
C GLN A 29 17.07 2.35 16.74
N GLU A 30 17.59 1.30 16.10
CA GLU A 30 16.82 0.16 15.61
C GLU A 30 16.27 -0.56 16.85
N VAL A 31 15.01 -0.29 17.17
CA VAL A 31 13.84 -1.12 16.85
C VAL A 31 12.65 -0.32 17.34
N SER A 32 12.08 0.54 16.50
CA SER A 32 10.76 1.07 16.80
C SER A 32 9.75 0.05 16.27
N SER A 33 9.45 -0.96 17.08
CA SER A 33 8.43 -1.96 16.76
C SER A 33 7.14 -1.25 16.37
N PHE A 34 6.47 -1.73 15.35
CA PHE A 34 5.14 -1.29 14.93
C PHE A 34 4.16 -2.47 15.06
N PRO A 35 3.80 -2.87 16.30
CA PRO A 35 2.96 -4.04 16.50
C PRO A 35 1.58 -3.81 15.87
N LEU A 36 1.13 -4.79 15.09
CA LEU A 36 -0.16 -4.78 14.43
C LEU A 36 -1.04 -5.92 14.97
N THR A 37 -2.33 -5.65 15.08
CA THR A 37 -3.37 -6.66 15.34
C THR A 37 -4.54 -6.45 14.38
N LEU A 38 -5.38 -7.48 14.27
CA LEU A 38 -6.51 -7.51 13.34
C LEU A 38 -7.84 -7.50 14.10
N ALA A 39 -8.83 -6.86 13.51
CA ALA A 39 -10.24 -6.93 13.91
C ALA A 39 -11.14 -7.04 12.69
N ARG A 40 -12.36 -7.56 12.92
CA ARG A 40 -13.40 -7.65 11.89
C ARG A 40 -14.68 -7.04 12.42
N GLU A 41 -15.28 -6.15 11.64
CA GLU A 41 -16.62 -5.62 11.90
C GLU A 41 -17.40 -5.59 10.59
N LYS A 42 -18.38 -6.51 10.43
CA LYS A 42 -19.14 -6.66 9.18
C LYS A 42 -18.20 -6.84 7.97
N ASN A 43 -18.18 -5.89 7.04
CA ASN A 43 -17.32 -5.84 5.85
C ASN A 43 -15.93 -5.26 6.12
N TRP A 44 -15.70 -4.64 7.29
CA TRP A 44 -14.45 -3.98 7.63
C TRP A 44 -13.41 -4.97 8.16
N LEU A 45 -12.28 -5.05 7.46
CA LEU A 45 -11.01 -5.49 8.04
C LEU A 45 -10.37 -4.28 8.72
N ILE A 46 -9.99 -4.41 9.98
CA ILE A 46 -9.42 -3.33 10.78
C ILE A 46 -8.00 -3.74 11.18
N ILE A 47 -7.03 -2.91 10.83
CA ILE A 47 -5.64 -3.03 11.27
C ILE A 47 -5.45 -2.07 12.44
N GLN A 48 -5.03 -2.57 13.59
CA GLN A 48 -4.91 -1.77 14.81
C GLN A 48 -3.46 -1.69 15.29
N SER A 49 -3.07 -0.50 15.75
CA SER A 49 -1.78 -0.26 16.39
C SER A 49 -1.85 1.04 17.21
N PRO A 50 -1.26 1.09 18.42
CA PRO A 50 -1.17 2.33 19.18
C PRO A 50 -0.35 3.42 18.48
N ARG A 51 0.42 3.06 17.44
CA ARG A 51 1.24 3.99 16.66
C ARG A 51 0.51 4.58 15.46
N LEU A 52 -0.68 4.09 15.12
CA LEU A 52 -1.49 4.65 14.05
C LEU A 52 -2.23 5.91 14.53
N PRO A 53 -2.38 6.94 13.68
CA PRO A 53 -3.37 7.98 13.89
C PRO A 53 -4.74 7.35 14.15
N ARG A 54 -5.43 7.77 15.22
CA ARG A 54 -6.71 7.19 15.69
C ARG A 54 -6.65 5.71 16.12
N GLY A 55 -5.47 5.09 16.13
CA GLY A 55 -5.25 3.71 16.59
C GLY A 55 -5.58 2.62 15.57
N GLU A 56 -6.13 2.96 14.40
CA GLU A 56 -6.54 1.98 13.40
C GLU A 56 -6.59 2.49 11.95
N ILE A 57 -6.51 1.56 11.00
CA ILE A 57 -6.86 1.74 9.60
C ILE A 57 -7.98 0.77 9.27
N ARG A 58 -9.05 1.26 8.64
CA ARG A 58 -10.21 0.46 8.25
C ARG A 58 -10.21 0.22 6.74
N ILE A 59 -10.42 -1.02 6.35
CA ILE A 59 -10.44 -1.46 4.96
C ILE A 59 -11.82 -2.05 4.70
N ASN A 60 -12.58 -1.48 3.77
CA ASN A 60 -13.77 -2.13 3.23
C ASN A 60 -13.27 -3.28 2.37
N TYR A 61 -13.03 -4.43 3.02
CA TYR A 61 -12.21 -5.50 2.47
C TYR A 61 -13.08 -6.44 1.67
N LEU A 62 -12.74 -6.52 0.37
CA LEU A 62 -13.57 -7.10 -0.70
C LEU A 62 -14.82 -6.24 -0.92
N GLU A 63 -14.64 -4.97 -1.24
CA GLU A 63 -15.74 -4.07 -1.62
C GLU A 63 -16.50 -4.63 -2.83
N ALA A 64 -15.77 -5.18 -3.80
CA ALA A 64 -16.35 -5.75 -4.99
C ALA A 64 -15.49 -6.88 -5.56
N TYR A 65 -16.16 -7.84 -6.22
CA TYR A 65 -15.59 -8.69 -7.26
C TYR A 65 -16.13 -8.20 -8.59
N CYS A 66 -15.30 -8.19 -9.63
CA CYS A 66 -15.64 -7.50 -10.87
C CYS A 66 -15.53 -8.42 -12.10
N ARG A 67 -16.48 -8.24 -13.02
CA ARG A 67 -16.55 -8.87 -14.34
C ARG A 67 -15.55 -8.24 -15.31
N PRO A 68 -15.14 -8.95 -16.37
CA PRO A 68 -14.28 -8.37 -17.39
C PRO A 68 -14.97 -7.20 -18.13
N GLY A 69 -14.18 -6.30 -18.71
CA GLY A 69 -14.70 -5.23 -19.56
C GLY A 69 -15.25 -4.03 -18.79
N SER A 70 -14.74 -3.81 -17.57
CA SER A 70 -15.31 -2.87 -16.60
C SER A 70 -15.21 -1.38 -17.00
N THR A 71 -14.24 -0.97 -17.83
CA THR A 71 -13.85 0.45 -17.99
C THR A 71 -14.99 1.35 -18.49
N THR A 72 -15.92 0.81 -19.27
CA THR A 72 -17.08 1.56 -19.81
C THR A 72 -18.42 1.03 -19.33
N ALA A 73 -18.42 -0.06 -18.56
CA ALA A 73 -19.63 -0.70 -18.06
C ALA A 73 -20.21 0.07 -16.87
N ASP A 74 -21.51 -0.13 -16.60
CA ASP A 74 -22.10 0.35 -15.36
C ASP A 74 -21.46 -0.35 -14.14
N TRP A 75 -21.33 0.34 -13.02
CA TRP A 75 -20.79 -0.24 -11.80
C TRP A 75 -21.61 -1.44 -11.31
N HIS A 76 -22.94 -1.40 -11.42
CA HIS A 76 -23.80 -2.50 -11.04
C HIS A 76 -23.72 -3.70 -11.99
N GLU A 77 -23.36 -3.48 -13.25
CA GLU A 77 -23.08 -4.54 -14.22
C GLU A 77 -21.66 -5.10 -14.07
N THR A 78 -20.73 -4.26 -13.64
CA THR A 78 -19.34 -4.62 -13.35
C THR A 78 -19.26 -5.56 -12.15
N THR A 79 -20.00 -5.27 -11.08
CA THR A 79 -19.83 -5.97 -9.80
C THR A 79 -20.60 -7.30 -9.73
N ILE A 80 -19.99 -8.29 -9.10
CA ILE A 80 -20.58 -9.58 -8.74
C ILE A 80 -20.80 -9.55 -7.22
N GLY A 81 -22.05 -9.80 -6.81
CA GLY A 81 -22.38 -9.93 -5.40
C GLY A 81 -21.60 -11.07 -4.75
N HIS A 82 -21.34 -10.95 -3.45
CA HIS A 82 -20.60 -11.96 -2.71
C HIS A 82 -20.98 -11.90 -1.22
N LYS A 83 -20.58 -12.93 -0.48
CA LYS A 83 -20.71 -12.99 0.99
C LYS A 83 -19.37 -13.38 1.60
N THR A 84 -18.88 -12.56 2.53
CA THR A 84 -17.63 -12.82 3.26
C THR A 84 -17.92 -13.19 4.70
N GLU A 85 -17.34 -14.29 5.15
CA GLU A 85 -17.50 -14.84 6.49
C GLU A 85 -16.14 -14.89 7.21
N LEU A 86 -16.14 -14.55 8.51
CA LEU A 86 -15.00 -14.77 9.38
C LEU A 86 -14.93 -16.25 9.76
N VAL A 87 -13.88 -16.94 9.33
CA VAL A 87 -13.65 -18.36 9.66
C VAL A 87 -12.99 -18.48 11.02
N SER A 88 -11.96 -17.67 11.28
CA SER A 88 -11.28 -17.63 12.57
C SER A 88 -10.49 -16.34 12.75
N LEU A 89 -10.26 -15.97 14.00
CA LEU A 89 -9.27 -14.98 14.43
C LEU A 89 -8.50 -15.61 15.59
N SER A 90 -7.18 -15.62 15.53
CA SER A 90 -6.34 -16.14 16.62
C SER A 90 -6.47 -15.30 17.90
N ASP A 91 -6.16 -15.90 19.05
CA ASP A 91 -6.29 -15.24 20.36
C ASP A 91 -5.39 -13.99 20.49
N ASP A 92 -4.20 -14.03 19.88
CA ASP A 92 -3.27 -12.90 19.77
C ASP A 92 -3.72 -11.83 18.75
N ARG A 93 -4.81 -12.11 18.02
CA ARG A 93 -5.39 -11.28 16.97
C ARG A 93 -4.44 -10.99 15.81
N GLN A 94 -3.42 -11.80 15.60
CA GLN A 94 -2.46 -11.63 14.51
C GLN A 94 -2.83 -12.42 13.25
N THR A 95 -3.57 -13.52 13.37
CA THR A 95 -3.97 -14.34 12.22
C THR A 95 -5.48 -14.35 12.07
N MET A 96 -5.98 -13.87 10.93
CA MET A 96 -7.38 -13.90 10.56
C MET A 96 -7.58 -14.75 9.31
N ARG A 97 -8.59 -15.62 9.33
CA ARG A 97 -9.02 -16.37 8.15
C ARG A 97 -10.42 -15.95 7.75
N LEU A 98 -10.59 -15.61 6.48
CA LEU A 98 -11.88 -15.25 5.88
C LEU A 98 -12.19 -16.21 4.74
N ARG A 99 -13.47 -16.46 4.52
CA ARG A 99 -13.97 -17.14 3.32
C ARG A 99 -15.00 -16.26 2.65
N CYS A 100 -14.78 -15.98 1.37
CA CYS A 100 -15.72 -15.29 0.52
C CYS A 100 -16.37 -16.28 -0.45
N THR A 101 -17.68 -16.20 -0.64
CA THR A 101 -18.41 -16.91 -1.69
C THR A 101 -18.99 -15.87 -2.65
N VAL A 102 -18.49 -15.86 -3.88
CA VAL A 102 -18.96 -15.01 -4.97
C VAL A 102 -20.23 -15.62 -5.56
N ASN A 103 -21.19 -14.79 -5.98
CA ASN A 103 -22.49 -15.25 -6.46
C ASN A 103 -22.43 -16.10 -7.75
N ASP A 104 -21.31 -16.08 -8.47
CA ASP A 104 -21.05 -16.98 -9.60
C ASP A 104 -20.48 -18.35 -9.18
N GLY A 105 -20.30 -18.56 -7.87
CA GLY A 105 -19.92 -19.82 -7.24
C GLY A 105 -18.44 -19.94 -6.88
N VAL A 106 -17.59 -18.96 -7.20
CA VAL A 106 -16.19 -18.96 -6.76
C VAL A 106 -16.11 -18.85 -5.24
N VAL A 107 -15.24 -19.67 -4.65
CA VAL A 107 -14.89 -19.60 -3.23
C VAL A 107 -13.48 -19.01 -3.12
N VAL A 108 -13.33 -17.96 -2.31
CA VAL A 108 -12.05 -17.29 -2.09
C VAL A 108 -11.70 -17.37 -0.62
N ASP A 109 -10.64 -18.12 -0.32
CA ASP A 109 -10.09 -18.25 1.03
C ASP A 109 -8.95 -17.25 1.23
N HIS A 110 -8.97 -16.56 2.37
CA HIS A 110 -7.98 -15.56 2.75
C HIS A 110 -7.35 -15.95 4.08
N GLU A 111 -6.03 -16.00 4.14
CA GLU A 111 -5.27 -15.96 5.39
C GLU A 111 -4.54 -14.62 5.47
N ILE A 112 -4.82 -13.89 6.54
CA ILE A 112 -4.33 -12.53 6.77
C ILE A 112 -3.51 -12.57 8.06
N VAL A 113 -2.24 -12.24 7.97
CA VAL A 113 -1.31 -12.30 9.11
C VAL A 113 -0.70 -10.93 9.35
N ALA A 114 -1.03 -10.34 10.50
CA ALA A 114 -0.39 -9.13 11.02
C ALA A 114 0.89 -9.48 11.77
N SER A 115 1.92 -8.67 11.55
CA SER A 115 3.21 -8.75 12.24
C SER A 115 3.74 -7.33 12.43
N ASP A 116 5.00 -7.20 12.87
CA ASP A 116 5.61 -5.90 13.12
C ASP A 116 5.75 -5.07 11.84
N GLY A 117 4.93 -4.03 11.70
CA GLY A 117 4.92 -3.13 10.55
C GLY A 117 4.53 -3.78 9.22
N GLU A 118 3.76 -4.87 9.26
CA GLU A 118 3.31 -5.60 8.08
C GLU A 118 2.00 -6.33 8.28
N VAL A 119 1.15 -6.34 7.25
CA VAL A 119 0.07 -7.33 7.12
C VAL A 119 0.26 -8.08 5.82
N SER A 120 0.32 -9.41 5.90
CA SER A 120 0.42 -10.28 4.73
C SER A 120 -0.91 -10.93 4.42
N PHE A 121 -1.15 -11.12 3.12
CA PHE A 121 -2.36 -11.74 2.58
C PHE A 121 -1.94 -12.94 1.73
N GLN A 122 -2.45 -14.12 2.07
CA GLN A 122 -2.41 -15.31 1.22
C GLN A 122 -3.84 -15.61 0.80
N ILE A 123 -4.11 -15.55 -0.50
CA ILE A 123 -5.45 -15.64 -1.05
C ILE A 123 -5.48 -16.76 -2.07
N LYS A 124 -6.50 -17.63 -1.97
CA LYS A 124 -6.77 -18.68 -2.94
C LYS A 124 -8.19 -18.58 -3.43
N ALA A 125 -8.37 -18.23 -4.70
CA ALA A 125 -9.66 -18.27 -5.38
C ALA A 125 -9.80 -19.62 -6.10
N THR A 126 -10.89 -20.34 -5.87
CA THR A 126 -11.19 -21.63 -6.49
C THR A 126 -12.58 -21.60 -7.09
N ASN A 127 -12.73 -22.08 -8.32
CA ASN A 127 -14.02 -22.29 -8.95
C ASN A 127 -14.44 -23.76 -8.82
N PRO A 128 -15.24 -24.15 -7.81
CA PRO A 128 -15.70 -25.53 -7.66
C PRO A 128 -16.84 -25.91 -8.61
N THR A 129 -17.34 -24.97 -9.42
CA THR A 129 -18.53 -25.17 -10.24
C THR A 129 -18.20 -25.83 -11.58
N LYS A 130 -19.25 -26.08 -12.39
CA LYS A 130 -19.13 -26.60 -13.76
C LYS A 130 -19.11 -25.50 -14.82
N VAL A 131 -19.20 -24.23 -14.43
CA VAL A 131 -19.28 -23.08 -15.33
C VAL A 131 -18.07 -22.18 -15.10
N ALA A 132 -17.51 -21.61 -16.16
CA ALA A 132 -16.42 -20.65 -16.02
C ALA A 132 -16.90 -19.40 -15.26
N SER A 133 -16.11 -18.95 -14.29
CA SER A 133 -16.37 -17.75 -13.52
C SER A 133 -15.93 -16.51 -14.29
N ALA A 134 -16.73 -15.45 -14.14
CA ALA A 134 -16.42 -14.12 -14.69
C ALA A 134 -15.73 -13.21 -13.67
N ALA A 135 -15.43 -13.68 -12.46
CA ALA A 135 -14.72 -12.90 -11.46
C ALA A 135 -13.26 -12.70 -11.89
N THR A 136 -12.95 -11.52 -12.43
CA THR A 136 -11.64 -11.20 -13.01
C THR A 136 -10.73 -10.48 -12.03
N TRP A 137 -11.27 -9.69 -11.11
CA TRP A 137 -10.50 -8.94 -10.12
C TRP A 137 -11.36 -8.56 -8.91
N ALA A 138 -10.74 -8.17 -7.80
CA ALA A 138 -11.46 -7.73 -6.61
C ALA A 138 -10.77 -6.55 -5.91
N GLN A 139 -11.58 -5.73 -5.23
CA GLN A 139 -11.14 -4.44 -4.68
C GLN A 139 -11.09 -4.42 -3.14
N PRO A 140 -9.92 -4.27 -2.52
CA PRO A 140 -9.80 -3.81 -1.14
C PRO A 140 -9.80 -2.28 -1.09
N CYS A 141 -10.78 -1.68 -0.43
CA CYS A 141 -10.95 -0.24 -0.36
C CYS A 141 -10.44 0.31 0.98
N ILE A 142 -9.18 0.78 0.98
CA ILE A 142 -8.42 1.12 2.19
C ILE A 142 -8.66 2.59 2.53
N ARG A 143 -9.36 2.89 3.64
CA ARG A 143 -9.67 4.25 4.08
C ARG A 143 -8.46 4.86 4.79
N LEU A 144 -7.94 5.96 4.23
CA LEU A 144 -6.69 6.59 4.67
C LEU A 144 -6.87 8.07 5.03
N GLY A 145 -8.12 8.55 5.17
CA GLY A 145 -8.40 9.91 5.62
C GLY A 145 -7.71 10.20 6.94
N ASP A 146 -8.06 9.47 8.01
CA ASP A 146 -7.50 9.74 9.35
C ASP A 146 -5.97 9.63 9.39
N PHE A 147 -5.40 8.72 8.59
CA PHE A 147 -3.95 8.54 8.47
C PHE A 147 -3.28 9.78 7.87
N THR A 148 -3.88 10.35 6.82
CA THR A 148 -3.37 11.53 6.08
C THR A 148 -3.79 12.86 6.70
N GLY A 149 -4.59 12.84 7.78
CA GLY A 149 -5.01 14.02 8.53
C GLY A 149 -6.37 14.60 8.12
N PHE A 150 -7.17 13.85 7.39
CA PHE A 150 -8.48 14.27 6.90
C PHE A 150 -9.59 13.36 7.45
N ALA A 151 -10.82 13.85 7.57
CA ALA A 151 -11.93 12.96 7.94
C ALA A 151 -12.16 11.91 6.82
N ASN A 152 -12.74 10.74 7.10
CA ASN A 152 -13.08 9.80 6.02
C ASN A 152 -14.33 10.24 5.21
N GLU A 153 -15.13 11.15 5.77
CA GLU A 153 -16.39 11.65 5.17
C GLU A 153 -16.39 13.17 5.03
N GLY A 154 -17.07 13.68 3.99
CA GLY A 154 -17.18 15.11 3.69
C GLY A 154 -15.89 15.73 3.14
N GLY A 155 -15.92 17.04 2.85
CA GLY A 155 -14.75 17.79 2.38
C GLY A 155 -14.38 17.56 0.91
N ASP A 156 -13.23 18.11 0.52
CA ASP A 156 -12.62 17.87 -0.79
C ASP A 156 -12.10 16.43 -0.84
N LEU A 157 -12.44 15.67 -1.89
CA LEU A 157 -12.03 14.27 -2.00
C LEU A 157 -10.58 14.10 -2.47
N ASP A 158 -9.97 15.20 -2.93
CA ASP A 158 -8.61 15.23 -3.49
C ASP A 158 -7.58 15.89 -2.53
N ASP A 159 -8.00 16.32 -1.34
CA ASP A 159 -7.14 17.02 -0.36
C ASP A 159 -5.97 16.17 0.16
N TYR A 160 -6.15 14.85 0.20
CA TYR A 160 -5.13 13.89 0.64
C TYR A 160 -4.13 13.48 -0.46
N LEU A 161 -4.36 13.84 -1.73
CA LEU A 161 -3.49 13.45 -2.84
C LEU A 161 -2.02 13.90 -2.69
N PRO A 162 -1.69 15.06 -2.09
CA PRO A 162 -0.31 15.41 -1.79
C PRO A 162 0.40 14.41 -0.89
N GLN A 163 -0.33 13.65 -0.05
CA GLN A 163 0.24 12.61 0.80
C GLN A 163 0.36 11.26 0.13
N CYS A 164 -0.31 11.04 -0.99
CA CYS A 164 -0.30 9.77 -1.69
C CYS A 164 0.79 9.69 -2.75
N PHE A 165 1.25 8.48 -3.07
CA PHE A 165 2.26 8.26 -4.09
C PHE A 165 2.02 6.96 -4.88
N ILE A 166 2.53 6.97 -6.10
CA ILE A 166 2.80 5.79 -6.93
C ILE A 166 4.22 5.89 -7.48
N PHE A 167 4.66 4.88 -8.22
CA PHE A 167 5.93 4.92 -8.94
C PHE A 167 5.71 5.07 -10.43
N LEU A 168 6.33 6.10 -11.00
CA LEU A 168 6.37 6.39 -12.44
C LEU A 168 7.83 6.48 -12.87
N ASP A 169 8.19 5.82 -13.95
CA ASP A 169 9.57 5.75 -14.45
C ASP A 169 10.62 5.40 -13.36
N GLY A 170 10.24 4.48 -12.45
CA GLY A 170 11.08 4.03 -11.33
C GLY A 170 11.22 5.04 -10.19
N LYS A 171 10.46 6.14 -10.21
CA LYS A 171 10.53 7.22 -9.20
C LYS A 171 9.22 7.34 -8.45
N LEU A 172 9.33 7.54 -7.14
CA LEU A 172 8.20 7.98 -6.34
C LEU A 172 7.66 9.30 -6.89
N THR A 173 6.37 9.34 -7.18
CA THR A 173 5.66 10.54 -7.65
C THR A 173 4.45 10.76 -6.76
N ARG A 174 4.32 11.95 -6.16
CA ARG A 174 3.12 12.28 -5.37
C ARG A 174 1.91 12.39 -6.30
N LEU A 175 0.73 11.97 -5.87
CA LEU A 175 -0.46 12.00 -6.74
C LEU A 175 -0.82 13.43 -7.18
N SER A 176 -0.57 14.43 -6.34
CA SER A 176 -0.72 15.85 -6.68
C SER A 176 0.18 16.32 -7.83
N GLU A 177 1.30 15.63 -8.08
CA GLU A 177 2.31 15.94 -9.12
C GLU A 177 2.08 15.15 -10.42
N VAL A 178 1.26 14.09 -10.39
CA VAL A 178 1.03 13.24 -11.56
C VAL A 178 0.39 14.05 -12.68
N ARG A 179 1.07 14.13 -13.84
CA ARG A 179 0.58 14.80 -15.04
C ARG A 179 0.84 13.95 -16.29
N PRO A 180 -0.12 13.86 -17.23
CA PRO A 180 -1.46 14.46 -17.17
C PRO A 180 -2.38 13.75 -16.16
N TRP A 181 -3.34 14.49 -15.60
CA TRP A 181 -4.40 13.92 -14.76
C TRP A 181 -5.65 13.71 -15.61
N ALA A 182 -6.06 12.46 -15.82
CA ALA A 182 -7.28 12.16 -16.57
C ALA A 182 -8.52 12.63 -15.80
N LYS A 183 -9.52 13.14 -16.53
CA LYS A 183 -10.78 13.67 -15.97
C LYS A 183 -12.03 13.06 -16.60
N GLU A 184 -11.87 12.34 -17.70
CA GLU A 184 -12.98 11.79 -18.47
C GLU A 184 -13.14 10.31 -18.16
N ALA A 185 -14.35 9.93 -17.72
CA ALA A 185 -14.79 8.56 -17.53
C ALA A 185 -16.29 8.53 -17.27
N ARG A 186 -16.84 7.31 -17.12
CA ARG A 186 -18.24 7.11 -16.75
C ARG A 186 -18.56 7.68 -15.36
N TYR A 187 -17.66 7.49 -14.40
CA TYR A 187 -17.80 8.01 -13.04
C TYR A 187 -16.63 8.91 -12.66
N THR A 188 -16.92 10.02 -11.98
CA THR A 188 -15.92 10.94 -11.39
C THR A 188 -16.33 11.26 -9.95
N PRO A 189 -15.40 11.66 -9.05
CA PRO A 189 -13.95 11.82 -9.22
C PRO A 189 -13.20 10.46 -9.13
N GLY A 190 -11.87 10.47 -9.01
CA GLY A 190 -11.00 9.29 -8.90
C GLY A 190 -9.94 9.22 -10.00
N GLN A 191 -8.98 8.31 -9.85
CA GLN A 191 -7.94 8.07 -10.86
C GLN A 191 -7.46 6.61 -10.84
N VAL A 192 -7.44 5.99 -12.01
CA VAL A 192 -7.03 4.60 -12.24
C VAL A 192 -5.71 4.57 -13.00
N TRP A 193 -4.81 3.69 -12.59
CA TRP A 193 -3.57 3.37 -13.30
C TRP A 193 -3.55 1.88 -13.64
N CYS A 194 -3.61 1.59 -14.94
CA CYS A 194 -3.59 0.22 -15.46
C CYS A 194 -2.13 -0.26 -15.67
N PRO A 195 -1.72 -1.40 -15.08
CA PRO A 195 -0.38 -1.94 -15.22
C PRO A 195 -0.14 -2.59 -16.60
N PRO A 196 1.14 -2.86 -16.94
CA PRO A 196 1.46 -3.66 -18.11
C PRO A 196 0.79 -5.04 -18.06
N GLY A 197 0.28 -5.51 -19.19
CA GLY A 197 -0.32 -6.85 -19.31
C GLY A 197 -1.78 -6.96 -18.87
N VAL A 198 -2.36 -5.91 -18.27
CA VAL A 198 -3.80 -5.80 -18.04
C VAL A 198 -4.46 -5.04 -19.20
N SER A 199 -5.61 -5.51 -19.65
CA SER A 199 -6.37 -4.80 -20.67
C SER A 199 -6.88 -3.47 -20.12
N ARG A 200 -6.58 -2.37 -20.80
CA ARG A 200 -7.11 -1.04 -20.45
C ARG A 200 -8.63 -0.92 -20.59
N LYS A 201 -9.29 -1.91 -21.21
CA LYS A 201 -10.76 -2.04 -21.25
C LYS A 201 -11.32 -2.78 -20.03
N ASP A 202 -10.45 -3.28 -19.15
CA ASP A 202 -10.77 -4.16 -18.05
C ASP A 202 -10.35 -3.57 -16.69
N VAL A 203 -10.55 -2.27 -16.49
CA VAL A 203 -10.20 -1.58 -15.25
C VAL A 203 -11.39 -0.76 -14.77
N ASN A 204 -11.33 -0.23 -13.54
CA ASN A 204 -12.44 0.50 -12.93
C ASN A 204 -12.96 1.63 -13.86
N PRO A 205 -14.29 1.83 -13.96
CA PRO A 205 -14.92 2.82 -14.85
C PRO A 205 -14.73 4.30 -14.45
N ARG A 206 -13.64 4.61 -13.75
CA ARG A 206 -13.20 5.93 -13.29
C ARG A 206 -12.12 6.48 -14.25
N PRO A 207 -11.70 7.76 -14.14
CA PRO A 207 -10.72 8.34 -15.04
C PRO A 207 -9.48 7.47 -15.13
N LEU A 208 -9.14 7.05 -16.36
CA LEU A 208 -8.05 6.14 -16.62
C LEU A 208 -6.83 6.93 -17.09
N SER A 209 -5.81 7.00 -16.25
CA SER A 209 -4.54 7.63 -16.55
C SER A 209 -3.89 7.01 -17.80
N PRO A 210 -3.36 7.80 -18.74
CA PRO A 210 -2.57 7.28 -19.85
C PRO A 210 -1.19 6.77 -19.38
N LEU A 211 -0.76 7.18 -18.19
CA LEU A 211 0.52 6.74 -17.60
C LEU A 211 0.38 5.33 -17.05
N VAL A 212 1.44 4.55 -17.24
CA VAL A 212 1.54 3.18 -16.74
C VAL A 212 2.43 3.20 -15.49
N PRO A 213 1.97 2.65 -14.35
CA PRO A 213 2.77 2.60 -13.14
C PRO A 213 3.97 1.67 -13.34
N SER A 214 5.11 2.00 -12.73
CA SER A 214 6.31 1.16 -12.81
C SER A 214 6.08 -0.21 -12.17
N HIS A 215 5.21 -0.29 -11.15
CA HIS A 215 4.86 -1.53 -10.46
C HIS A 215 3.62 -1.35 -9.56
N GLY A 216 3.14 -2.44 -8.96
CA GLY A 216 1.89 -2.49 -8.18
C GLY A 216 1.94 -1.93 -6.75
N LEU A 217 2.87 -1.02 -6.44
CA LEU A 217 2.98 -0.40 -5.11
C LEU A 217 2.32 0.98 -5.13
N ILE A 218 1.37 1.18 -4.23
CA ILE A 218 0.71 2.47 -3.97
C ILE A 218 0.69 2.72 -2.47
N GLY A 219 0.79 3.98 -2.05
CA GLY A 219 0.84 4.31 -0.63
C GLY A 219 0.62 5.77 -0.33
N CYS A 220 0.77 6.12 0.95
CA CYS A 220 0.73 7.48 1.43
C CYS A 220 1.59 7.69 2.68
N PHE A 221 1.89 8.94 2.98
CA PHE A 221 2.51 9.37 4.23
C PHE A 221 1.44 9.80 5.23
N SER A 222 1.74 9.74 6.52
CA SER A 222 0.87 10.31 7.55
C SER A 222 0.81 11.83 7.43
N HIS A 223 -0.16 12.46 8.11
CA HIS A 223 -0.32 13.92 8.12
C HIS A 223 0.99 14.69 8.42
N ASP A 224 1.75 14.22 9.40
CA ASP A 224 3.04 14.77 9.85
C ASP A 224 4.25 14.21 9.09
N GLU A 225 4.01 13.36 8.09
CA GLU A 225 5.01 12.61 7.32
C GLU A 225 5.98 11.75 8.17
N GLU A 226 5.66 11.45 9.43
CA GLU A 226 6.51 10.58 10.27
C GLU A 226 6.33 9.09 9.94
N LEU A 227 5.17 8.71 9.43
CA LEU A 227 4.79 7.34 9.07
C LEU A 227 4.53 7.20 7.58
N LEU A 228 4.66 5.97 7.10
CA LEU A 228 4.22 5.55 5.77
C LEU A 228 3.24 4.38 5.85
N PHE A 229 2.32 4.35 4.90
CA PHE A 229 1.47 3.22 4.54
C PHE A 229 1.74 2.87 3.07
N ALA A 230 1.86 1.59 2.73
CA ALA A 230 1.88 1.15 1.35
C ALA A 230 1.22 -0.22 1.18
N VAL A 231 0.66 -0.50 0.01
CA VAL A 231 0.00 -1.77 -0.31
C VAL A 231 0.38 -2.26 -1.70
N ALA A 232 0.52 -3.57 -1.85
CA ALA A 232 0.71 -4.23 -3.14
C ALA A 232 0.11 -5.65 -3.13
N PHE A 233 -0.33 -6.10 -4.31
CA PHE A 233 -0.75 -7.49 -4.58
C PHE A 233 -0.05 -8.03 -5.82
N GLU A 234 0.01 -9.36 -5.93
CA GLU A 234 0.43 -10.07 -7.14
C GLU A 234 -0.40 -11.37 -7.31
N PRO A 235 -1.03 -11.58 -8.48
CA PRO A 235 -1.20 -10.61 -9.56
C PRO A 235 -2.11 -9.45 -9.15
N TYR A 236 -1.85 -8.26 -9.67
CA TYR A 236 -2.68 -7.06 -9.47
C TYR A 236 -3.35 -6.61 -10.77
N GLN A 237 -4.53 -6.00 -10.63
CA GLN A 237 -5.38 -5.52 -11.71
C GLN A 237 -5.09 -4.06 -12.03
N GLU A 238 -5.05 -3.23 -10.99
CA GLU A 238 -4.89 -1.78 -11.11
C GLU A 238 -4.43 -1.16 -9.80
N LEU A 239 -3.91 0.06 -9.91
CA LEU A 239 -3.81 0.97 -8.79
C LEU A 239 -4.93 2.01 -8.93
N PHE A 240 -5.61 2.31 -7.84
CA PHE A 240 -6.74 3.22 -7.88
C PHE A 240 -6.76 4.17 -6.69
N GLN A 241 -7.00 5.45 -7.01
CA GLN A 241 -7.34 6.51 -6.09
C GLN A 241 -8.86 6.65 -6.08
N GLY A 242 -9.50 6.27 -4.97
CA GLY A 242 -10.95 6.22 -4.87
C GLY A 242 -11.59 7.43 -4.16
N VAL A 243 -12.91 7.34 -4.03
CA VAL A 243 -13.81 8.49 -3.74
C VAL A 243 -14.14 8.72 -2.27
N ALA A 244 -13.48 8.03 -1.36
CA ALA A 244 -13.60 8.28 0.07
C ALA A 244 -12.21 8.17 0.70
N ARG A 245 -11.31 9.02 0.17
CA ARG A 245 -9.88 9.13 0.57
C ARG A 245 -9.23 7.77 0.73
N CYS A 246 -9.33 6.97 -0.33
CA CYS A 246 -8.90 5.57 -0.33
C CYS A 246 -7.92 5.27 -1.44
N LEU A 247 -6.97 4.40 -1.12
CA LEU A 247 -6.04 3.83 -2.08
C LEU A 247 -6.37 2.35 -2.26
N HIS A 248 -6.14 1.88 -3.47
CA HIS A 248 -6.45 0.54 -3.91
C HIS A 248 -5.25 -0.02 -4.64
N SER A 249 -4.86 -1.23 -4.26
CA SER A 249 -4.11 -2.16 -5.10
C SER A 249 -5.04 -3.35 -5.29
N ASP A 250 -5.77 -3.34 -6.40
CA ASP A 250 -6.80 -4.33 -6.64
C ASP A 250 -6.14 -5.61 -7.14
N PHE A 251 -6.49 -6.76 -6.58
CA PHE A 251 -5.86 -8.01 -6.99
C PHE A 251 -6.58 -8.66 -8.17
N ARG A 252 -5.82 -9.32 -9.03
CA ARG A 252 -6.33 -9.98 -10.23
C ARG A 252 -6.59 -11.46 -9.95
N ILE A 253 -7.71 -11.95 -10.46
CA ILE A 253 -8.08 -13.37 -10.49
C ILE A 253 -7.93 -13.90 -11.92
N GLY A 254 -8.34 -13.11 -12.93
CA GLY A 254 -8.24 -13.44 -14.34
C GLY A 254 -9.42 -14.23 -14.93
N GLY A 255 -10.46 -14.50 -14.13
CA GLY A 255 -11.47 -15.52 -14.44
C GLY A 255 -10.96 -16.92 -14.06
N LEU A 256 -11.87 -17.87 -13.88
CA LEU A 256 -11.52 -19.24 -13.49
C LEU A 256 -12.35 -20.27 -14.26
N ALA A 257 -11.71 -21.19 -14.95
CA ALA A 257 -12.34 -22.36 -15.54
C ALA A 257 -12.91 -23.30 -14.44
N PRO A 258 -13.82 -24.23 -14.79
CA PRO A 258 -14.30 -25.25 -13.85
C PRO A 258 -13.16 -26.02 -13.19
N GLY A 259 -13.15 -26.06 -11.85
CA GLY A 259 -12.12 -26.72 -11.04
C GLY A 259 -10.81 -25.93 -10.90
N GLU A 260 -10.65 -24.80 -11.58
CA GLU A 260 -9.43 -24.00 -11.54
C GLU A 260 -9.25 -23.29 -10.18
N SER A 261 -7.99 -23.05 -9.81
CA SER A 261 -7.64 -22.20 -8.69
C SER A 261 -6.55 -21.22 -9.05
N GLN A 262 -6.67 -20.00 -8.55
CA GLN A 262 -5.65 -18.95 -8.63
C GLN A 262 -5.13 -18.59 -7.24
N SER A 263 -3.81 -18.49 -7.12
CA SER A 263 -3.15 -18.01 -5.89
C SER A 263 -2.75 -16.54 -6.05
N ILE A 264 -3.02 -15.76 -5.02
CA ILE A 264 -2.71 -14.32 -4.96
C ILE A 264 -2.01 -14.06 -3.63
N ARG A 265 -1.00 -13.20 -3.65
CA ARG A 265 -0.33 -12.70 -2.45
C ARG A 265 -0.45 -11.19 -2.34
N GLY A 266 -0.52 -10.68 -1.13
CA GLY A 266 -0.53 -9.25 -0.87
C GLY A 266 0.25 -8.87 0.38
N LYS A 267 0.64 -7.60 0.44
CA LYS A 267 1.31 -6.99 1.59
C LYS A 267 0.77 -5.58 1.81
N ILE A 268 0.55 -5.25 3.06
CA ILE A 268 0.48 -3.88 3.56
C ILE A 268 1.74 -3.64 4.40
N TYR A 269 2.39 -2.51 4.17
CA TYR A 269 3.55 -2.04 4.90
C TYR A 269 3.15 -0.82 5.73
N LEU A 270 3.53 -0.83 7.02
CA LEU A 270 3.29 0.25 7.96
C LEU A 270 4.54 0.48 8.80
N GLY A 271 4.90 1.73 9.04
CA GLY A 271 6.06 2.05 9.87
C GLY A 271 6.53 3.49 9.69
N SER A 272 7.72 3.78 10.20
CA SER A 272 8.39 5.07 10.00
C SER A 272 8.53 5.40 8.51
N ASN A 273 8.53 6.68 8.18
CA ASN A 273 8.77 7.20 6.84
C ASN A 273 10.22 6.92 6.37
N ASP A 274 10.47 5.67 5.99
CA ASP A 274 11.72 5.19 5.42
C ASP A 274 11.43 4.49 4.08
N MET A 275 11.44 5.29 3.02
CA MET A 275 11.17 4.82 1.66
C MET A 275 12.19 3.79 1.18
N GLN A 276 13.46 3.90 1.59
CA GLN A 276 14.49 2.93 1.19
C GLN A 276 14.23 1.56 1.82
N ARG A 277 13.86 1.52 3.10
CA ARG A 277 13.47 0.29 3.79
C ARG A 277 12.20 -0.30 3.20
N LEU A 278 11.20 0.53 2.87
CA LEU A 278 9.99 0.08 2.18
C LEU A 278 10.35 -0.63 0.87
N LEU A 279 11.13 0.02 0.00
CA LEU A 279 11.50 -0.52 -1.30
C LEU A 279 12.27 -1.83 -1.18
N LYS A 280 13.25 -1.94 -0.27
CA LYS A 280 13.96 -3.20 -0.03
C LYS A 280 13.04 -4.35 0.37
N ARG A 281 12.05 -4.09 1.24
CA ARG A 281 11.05 -5.11 1.64
C ARG A 281 10.16 -5.48 0.47
N TYR A 282 9.69 -4.48 -0.26
CA TYR A 282 8.84 -4.66 -1.44
C TYR A 282 9.52 -5.48 -2.54
N GLU A 283 10.77 -5.18 -2.88
CA GLU A 283 11.56 -5.91 -3.88
C GLU A 283 11.76 -7.38 -3.50
N ARG A 284 11.94 -7.68 -2.21
CA ARG A 284 12.05 -9.05 -1.70
C ARG A 284 10.72 -9.80 -1.82
N ASP A 285 9.60 -9.13 -1.52
CA ASP A 285 8.28 -9.76 -1.46
C ASP A 285 7.62 -9.88 -2.85
N PHE A 286 8.00 -9.02 -3.80
CA PHE A 286 7.49 -8.98 -5.19
C PHE A 286 8.62 -8.82 -6.25
N PRO A 287 9.60 -9.73 -6.32
CA PRO A 287 10.75 -9.58 -7.21
C PRO A 287 10.39 -9.54 -8.71
N GLU A 288 9.26 -10.14 -9.10
CA GLU A 288 8.69 -10.09 -10.45
C GLU A 288 8.25 -8.70 -10.89
N HIS A 289 7.81 -7.84 -9.95
CA HIS A 289 7.43 -6.47 -10.26
C HIS A 289 8.62 -5.62 -10.71
N ILE A 290 9.82 -5.94 -10.23
CA ILE A 290 11.05 -5.20 -10.55
C ILE A 290 11.62 -5.66 -11.89
N LYS A 291 11.64 -6.98 -12.13
CA LYS A 291 12.16 -7.57 -13.37
C LYS A 291 11.39 -7.11 -14.61
N ASN A 292 10.08 -6.88 -14.46
CA ASN A 292 9.22 -6.42 -15.54
C ASN A 292 9.26 -4.89 -15.74
N ALA A 293 9.76 -4.11 -14.76
CA ALA A 293 9.95 -2.66 -14.89
C ALA A 293 11.20 -2.29 -15.70
N THR A 294 12.15 -3.21 -15.87
CA THR A 294 13.41 -3.03 -16.62
C THR A 294 13.38 -3.55 -18.06
N LYS A 295 12.22 -3.98 -18.57
CA LYS A 295 12.03 -4.41 -19.97
C LYS A 295 11.22 -3.38 -20.73
#